data_AF-A0A7C1B499-F1
#
_entry.id   AF-A0A7C1B499-F1
#
_cell.length_a   1.000
_cell.length_b   1.000
_cell.length_c   1.000
_cell.angle_alpha   90.00
_cell.angle_beta   90.00
_cell.angle_gamma   90.00
#
_symmetry.space_group_name_H-M   'P 1'
#
loop_
_entity.id
_entity.type
_entity.pdbx_description
1 polymer ?
#
loop_
_entity_poly.entity_id
_entity_poly.type
_entity_poly.pdbx_seq_one_letter_code
_entity_poly.pdbx_strand_id
1 'polypeptide(L)' 'MVAAKETPKRRRFKIKQKQKRRQKIKKLKAKYLKAKTKKEKERIIEKILRIAPHYPIENILKLDESQK' A
#
# COMPACT_ATOMS: atom_id res chain seq x y z
N MET A 1 25.24 -21.92 7.70
CA MET A 1 24.16 -21.51 8.63
C MET A 1 22.82 -22.03 8.11
N VAL A 2 22.20 -23.00 8.78
CA VAL A 2 20.91 -23.56 8.35
C VAL A 2 19.79 -22.62 8.80
N ALA A 3 19.10 -21.98 7.86
CA ALA A 3 17.94 -21.14 8.17
C ALA A 3 16.85 -22.01 8.84
N ALA A 4 16.59 -21.78 10.13
CA ALA A 4 15.54 -22.48 10.85
C ALA A 4 14.19 -22.31 10.12
N LYS A 5 13.56 -23.44 9.74
CA LYS A 5 12.28 -23.45 9.02
C LYS A 5 11.23 -22.71 9.85
N GLU A 6 10.62 -21.69 9.26
CA GLU A 6 9.62 -20.89 9.95
C GLU A 6 8.36 -21.71 10.28
N THR A 7 7.87 -21.62 11.52
CA THR A 7 6.69 -22.39 11.93
C THR A 7 5.44 -22.00 11.11
N PRO A 8 4.52 -22.93 10.82
CA PRO A 8 3.33 -22.66 10.04
C PRO A 8 2.48 -21.50 10.60
N LYS A 9 2.39 -21.38 11.93
CA LYS A 9 1.67 -20.29 12.62
C LYS A 9 2.30 -18.93 12.33
N ARG A 10 3.63 -18.81 12.43
CA ARG A 10 4.37 -17.56 12.16
C ARG A 10 4.28 -17.17 10.69
N ARG A 11 4.36 -18.15 9.78
CA ARG A 11 4.13 -17.96 8.34
C ARG A 11 2.73 -17.40 8.06
N ARG A 12 1.67 -18.02 8.61
CA ARG A 12 0.27 -17.54 8.46
C ARG A 12 0.10 -16.12 8.99
N PHE A 13 0.72 -15.80 10.13
CA PHE A 13 0.69 -14.45 10.69
C PHE A 13 1.33 -13.42 9.75
N LYS A 14 2.54 -13.69 9.24
CA LYS A 14 3.20 -12.81 8.26
C LYS A 14 2.36 -12.61 7.01
N ILE A 15 1.73 -13.68 6.49
CA ILE A 15 0.83 -13.59 5.33
C ILE A 15 -0.37 -12.69 5.65
N LYS A 16 -1.01 -12.87 6.80
CA LYS A 16 -2.16 -12.03 7.23
C LYS A 16 -1.76 -10.56 7.34
N GLN A 17 -0.58 -10.25 7.89
CA GLN A 17 -0.08 -8.88 7.95
C GLN A 17 0.16 -8.27 6.56
N LYS A 18 0.78 -9.04 5.65
CA LYS A 18 0.96 -8.63 4.25
C LYS A 18 -0.39 -8.37 3.56
N GLN A 19 -1.36 -9.24 3.75
CA GLN A 19 -2.71 -9.09 3.18
C GLN A 19 -3.41 -7.83 3.71
N LYS A 20 -3.41 -7.61 5.03
CA LYS A 20 -3.98 -6.40 5.65
C LYS A 20 -3.35 -5.13 5.10
N ARG A 21 -2.01 -5.10 4.96
CA ARG A 21 -1.29 -3.96 4.38
C ARG A 21 -1.73 -3.70 2.93
N ARG A 22 -1.78 -4.74 2.08
CA ARG A 22 -2.23 -4.64 0.69
C ARG A 22 -3.66 -4.12 0.58
N GLN A 23 -4.57 -4.62 1.42
CA GLN A 23 -5.97 -4.17 1.46
C GLN A 23 -6.07 -2.69 1.86
N LYS A 24 -5.29 -2.26 2.86
CA LYS A 24 -5.27 -0.85 3.30
C LYS A 24 -4.76 0.07 2.19
N ILE A 25 -3.69 -0.32 1.49
CA ILE A 25 -3.17 0.43 0.33
C ILE A 25 -4.20 0.47 -0.80
N LYS A 26 -4.87 -0.66 -1.11
CA LYS A 26 -5.94 -0.70 -2.13
C LYS A 26 -7.07 0.28 -1.82
N LYS A 27 -7.50 0.36 -0.55
CA LYS A 27 -8.51 1.32 -0.09
C LYS A 27 -8.04 2.77 -0.25
N LEU A 28 -6.77 3.06 0.09
CA LEU A 28 -6.20 4.41 -0.06
C LEU A 28 -6.09 4.80 -1.54
N LYS A 29 -5.67 3.88 -2.42
CA LYS A 29 -5.69 4.11 -3.88
C LYS A 29 -7.08 4.45 -4.41
N ALA A 30 -8.10 3.68 -4.00
CA ALA A 30 -9.48 3.97 -4.41
C ALA A 30 -9.96 5.35 -3.93
N LYS A 31 -9.52 5.78 -2.72
CA LYS A 31 -9.80 7.13 -2.24
C LYS A 31 -9.05 8.20 -3.02
N TYR A 32 -7.80 7.94 -3.41
CA TYR A 32 -6.99 8.85 -4.22
C TYR A 32 -7.63 9.13 -5.58
N LEU A 33 -8.10 8.08 -6.26
CA LEU A 33 -8.80 8.21 -7.55
C LEU A 33 -10.11 9.00 -7.45
N LYS A 34 -10.79 8.94 -6.30
CA LYS A 34 -12.03 9.71 -6.06
C LYS A 34 -11.78 11.14 -5.58
N ALA A 35 -10.58 11.46 -5.11
CA ALA A 35 -10.27 12.76 -4.55
C ALA A 35 -10.20 13.81 -5.66
N LYS A 36 -10.93 14.91 -5.48
CA LYS A 36 -11.00 16.00 -6.46
C LYS A 36 -9.90 17.04 -6.24
N THR A 37 -9.47 17.21 -5.00
CA THR A 37 -8.51 18.26 -4.62
C THR A 37 -7.09 17.72 -4.50
N LYS A 38 -6.10 18.54 -4.89
CA LYS A 38 -4.67 18.21 -4.78
C LYS A 38 -4.26 17.92 -3.32
N LYS A 39 -4.77 18.72 -2.38
CA LYS A 39 -4.50 18.57 -0.93
C LYS A 39 -5.00 17.24 -0.36
N GLU A 40 -6.15 16.74 -0.83
CA GLU A 40 -6.64 15.42 -0.42
C GLU A 40 -5.79 14.29 -1.00
N LYS A 41 -5.38 14.42 -2.26
CA LYS A 41 -4.48 13.48 -2.94
C LYS A 41 -3.14 13.37 -2.21
N GLU A 42 -2.52 14.49 -1.83
CA GLU A 42 -1.28 14.55 -1.04
C GLU A 42 -1.41 13.85 0.32
N ARG A 43 -2.46 14.16 1.09
CA ARG A 43 -2.74 13.50 2.38
C ARG A 43 -2.89 11.99 2.25
N ILE A 44 -3.41 11.50 1.13
CA ILE A 44 -3.55 10.06 0.88
C ILE A 44 -2.18 9.45 0.53
N ILE A 45 -1.35 10.13 -0.26
CA ILE A 45 0.02 9.69 -0.56
C ILE A 45 0.85 9.61 0.72
N GLU A 46 0.80 10.62 1.59
CA GLU A 46 1.48 10.62 2.89
C GLU A 46 1.06 9.41 3.75
N LYS A 47 -0.25 9.10 3.79
CA LYS A 47 -0.74 7.92 4.50
C LYS A 47 -0.20 6.62 3.92
N ILE A 48 -0.05 6.53 2.61
CA ILE A 48 0.54 5.35 1.94
C ILE A 48 2.02 5.23 2.31
N LEU A 49 2.78 6.32 2.23
CA LEU A 49 4.19 6.37 2.60
C LEU A 49 4.43 5.97 4.06
N ARG A 50 3.59 6.47 4.99
CA ARG A 50 3.68 6.10 6.41
C ARG A 50 3.46 4.60 6.65
N ILE A 51 2.65 3.94 5.82
CA ILE A 51 2.36 2.51 5.93
C ILE A 51 3.42 1.66 5.22
N ALA A 52 3.94 2.16 4.10
CA ALA A 52 4.91 1.48 3.26
C ALA A 52 5.89 2.54 2.69
N PRO A 53 7.00 2.81 3.40
CA PRO A 53 7.95 3.87 3.00
C PRO A 53 8.56 3.63 1.62
N HIS A 54 8.86 2.37 1.29
CA HIS A 54 9.42 1.95 0.00
C HIS A 54 8.34 1.63 -1.05
N TYR A 55 7.12 2.15 -0.90
CA TYR A 55 6.08 1.91 -1.88
C TYR A 55 6.33 2.74 -3.15
N PRO A 56 6.23 2.17 -4.37
CA PRO A 56 6.43 2.94 -5.59
C PRO A 56 5.25 3.89 -5.81
N ILE A 57 5.41 5.15 -5.42
CA ILE A 57 4.40 6.21 -5.57
C ILE A 57 4.18 6.56 -7.04
N GLU A 58 5.22 6.45 -7.86
CA GLU A 58 5.15 6.67 -9.31
C GLU A 58 4.02 5.86 -9.96
N ASN A 59 3.78 4.63 -9.49
CA ASN A 59 2.69 3.79 -9.98
C ASN A 59 1.29 4.32 -9.62
N ILE A 60 1.17 5.15 -8.57
CA ILE A 60 -0.08 5.83 -8.20
C ILE A 60 -0.28 7.06 -9.09
N LEU A 61 0.78 7.83 -9.32
CA LEU A 61 0.73 9.03 -10.15
C LEU A 61 0.39 8.69 -11.61
N LYS A 62 1.02 7.65 -12.18
CA LYS A 62 0.73 7.15 -13.54
C LYS A 62 -0.72 6.72 -13.74
N LEU A 63 -1.40 6.24 -12.69
CA LEU A 63 -2.81 5.87 -12.75
C LEU A 63 -3.75 7.08 -12.90
N ASP A 64 -3.36 8.24 -12.38
CA ASP A 64 -4.13 9.49 -12.51
C ASP A 64 -4.02 10.06 -13.93
N GLU A 65 -2.83 9.95 -14.53
CA GLU A 65 -2.54 10.44 -15.89
C GLU A 65 -3.23 9.59 -16.96
N SER A 66 -3.34 8.28 -16.77
CA SER A 66 -3.97 7.36 -17.74
C SER A 66 -5.51 7.42 -17.76
N GLN A 67 -6.15 8.12 -16.83
CA GLN A 67 -7.61 8.28 -16.77
C GLN A 67 -8.11 9.67 -17.18
N LYS A 68 -7.20 10.59 -17.51
CA LYS A 68 -7.53 11.86 -18.18
C LYS A 68 -7.63 11.66 -19.68
#